data_AF-A0A662IXJ9-F1
#
_entry.id   AF-A0A662IXJ9-F1
#
_cell.length_a   1.000
_cell.length_b   1.000
_cell.length_c   1.000
_cell.angle_alpha   90.00
_cell.angle_beta   90.00
_cell.angle_gamma   90.00
#
_symmetry.space_group_name_H-M   'P 1'
#
loop_
_entity.id
_entity.type
_entity.pdbx_description
1 polymer ?
#
loop_
_entity_poly.entity_id
_entity_poly.type
_entity_poly.pdbx_seq_one_letter_code
_entity_poly.pdbx_strand_id
1 'polypeptide(L)'
;MKKDLYFEIAKYLPNEFRKELVQRLFEVNNRSVSATSRDMQTTRAQLYRYLGLSKRRNYPSERVTARALRALHYKHPGEAIYLLQQQASRLQKLIEALAQAPHPSISTGERGNTQGIPNSGNDQ
;
A
#
# COMPACT_ATOMS: atom_id res chain seq x y z
N MET A 1 17.15 -5.72 21.42
CA MET A 1 17.19 -5.66 19.93
C MET A 1 16.69 -4.30 19.49
N LYS A 2 17.51 -3.46 18.84
CA LYS A 2 16.98 -2.28 18.13
C LYS A 2 16.01 -2.79 17.05
N LYS A 3 14.74 -2.36 17.09
CA LYS A 3 13.76 -2.67 16.04
C LYS A 3 14.37 -2.27 14.68
N ASP A 4 14.27 -3.14 13.68
CA ASP A 4 14.68 -2.81 12.32
C ASP A 4 13.73 -1.73 11.76
N LEU A 5 14.15 -0.47 11.87
CA LEU A 5 13.36 0.69 11.49
C LEU A 5 12.87 0.60 10.04
N TYR A 6 13.69 0.06 9.13
CA TYR A 6 13.31 -0.10 7.73
C TYR A 6 12.17 -1.10 7.56
N PHE A 7 12.17 -2.17 8.36
CA PHE A 7 11.08 -3.13 8.38
C PHE A 7 9.79 -2.52 8.93
N GLU A 8 9.88 -1.74 9.99
CA GLU A 8 8.70 -1.03 10.53
C GLU A 8 8.13 -0.03 9.51
N ILE A 9 8.98 0.76 8.84
CA ILE A 9 8.54 1.67 7.77
C ILE A 9 7.86 0.88 6.64
N ALA A 10 8.45 -0.24 6.20
CA ALA A 10 7.96 -1.01 5.07
C ALA A 10 6.53 -1.55 5.24
N LYS A 11 6.09 -1.80 6.48
CA LYS A 11 4.70 -2.24 6.78
C LYS A 11 3.66 -1.22 6.34
N TYR A 12 3.99 0.08 6.42
CA TYR A 12 3.06 1.17 6.09
C TYR A 12 3.11 1.57 4.61
N LEU A 13 4.03 1.02 3.82
CA LEU A 13 4.19 1.40 2.42
C LEU A 13 3.18 0.66 1.54
N PRO A 14 2.39 1.36 0.70
CA PRO A 14 1.47 0.72 -0.22
C PRO A 14 2.21 0.01 -1.35
N ASN A 15 1.59 -1.03 -1.88
CA ASN A 15 2.16 -1.92 -2.89
C ASN A 15 2.78 -1.20 -4.10
N GLU A 16 2.13 -0.17 -4.64
CA GLU A 16 2.68 0.60 -5.77
C GLU A 16 3.94 1.37 -5.40
N PHE A 17 3.96 2.00 -4.22
CA PHE A 17 5.18 2.67 -3.73
C PHE A 17 6.31 1.68 -3.46
N ARG A 18 5.99 0.45 -3.04
CA ARG A 18 7.01 -0.60 -2.90
C ARG A 18 7.65 -0.96 -4.25
N LYS A 19 6.90 -0.95 -5.35
CA LYS A 19 7.48 -1.13 -6.71
C LYS A 19 8.30 0.07 -7.14
N GLU A 20 7.83 1.28 -6.86
CA GLU A 20 8.56 2.53 -7.12
C GLU A 20 9.94 2.51 -6.46
N LEU A 21 10.04 2.08 -5.20
CA LEU A 21 11.32 1.92 -4.51
C LEU A 21 12.26 0.92 -5.21
N VAL A 22 11.72 -0.21 -5.70
CA VAL A 22 12.51 -1.21 -6.42
C VAL A 22 13.00 -0.66 -7.76
N GLN A 23 12.13 0.03 -8.49
CA GLN A 23 12.48 0.72 -9.73
C GLN A 23 13.58 1.76 -9.49
N ARG A 24 13.45 2.53 -8.40
CA ARG A 24 14.42 3.58 -8.11
C ARG A 24 15.78 3.04 -7.70
N LEU A 25 15.82 2.00 -6.87
CA LEU A 25 17.05 1.30 -6.55
C LEU A 25 17.69 0.68 -7.81
N PHE A 26 16.89 0.17 -8.74
CA PHE A 26 17.38 -0.34 -10.01
C PHE A 26 18.05 0.75 -10.85
N GLU A 27 17.49 1.95 -10.91
CA GLU A 27 18.09 3.11 -11.58
C GLU A 27 19.40 3.55 -10.93
N VAL A 28 19.42 3.68 -9.61
CA VAL A 28 20.63 3.99 -8.81
C VAL A 28 21.75 2.99 -9.05
N ASN A 29 21.40 1.72 -9.25
CA ASN A 29 22.34 0.66 -9.60
C ASN A 29 22.68 0.62 -11.10
N ASN A 30 22.51 1.73 -11.83
CA ASN A 30 22.76 1.84 -13.26
C ASN A 30 22.02 0.75 -14.06
N ARG A 31 20.79 0.42 -13.66
CA ARG A 31 19.96 -0.63 -14.26
C ARG A 31 20.60 -2.02 -14.24
N SER A 32 21.48 -2.27 -13.27
CA SER A 32 22.10 -3.58 -13.07
C SER A 32 21.18 -4.53 -12.29
N VAL A 33 20.63 -5.52 -12.99
CA VAL A 33 19.81 -6.59 -12.37
C VAL A 33 20.60 -7.33 -11.27
N SER A 34 21.88 -7.59 -11.52
CA SER A 34 22.75 -8.31 -10.60
C SER A 34 23.01 -7.55 -9.31
N ALA A 35 23.32 -6.24 -9.42
CA ALA A 35 23.53 -5.39 -8.25
C ALA A 35 22.24 -5.22 -7.44
N THR A 36 21.13 -4.92 -8.10
CA THR A 36 19.84 -4.72 -7.43
C THR A 36 19.32 -5.99 -6.77
N SER A 37 19.44 -7.15 -7.41
CA SER A 37 19.03 -8.42 -6.79
C SER A 37 19.88 -8.75 -5.57
N ARG A 38 21.18 -8.41 -5.60
CA ARG A 38 22.10 -8.58 -4.47
C ARG A 38 21.72 -7.67 -3.30
N ASP A 39 21.50 -6.39 -3.56
CA ASP A 39 21.11 -5.40 -2.55
C ASP A 39 19.79 -5.77 -1.86
N MET A 40 18.83 -6.25 -2.64
CA MET A 40 17.54 -6.71 -2.13
C MET A 40 17.59 -8.12 -1.53
N GLN A 41 18.69 -8.86 -1.71
CA GLN A 41 18.82 -10.28 -1.39
C GLN A 41 17.64 -11.10 -1.96
N THR A 42 17.36 -10.91 -3.25
CA THR A 42 16.32 -11.62 -4.00
C THR A 42 16.93 -12.30 -5.21
N THR A 43 16.18 -13.23 -5.82
CA THR A 43 16.60 -13.81 -7.10
C THR A 43 16.38 -12.80 -8.24
N ARG A 44 17.16 -12.91 -9.33
CA ARG A 44 16.94 -12.11 -10.55
C ARG A 44 15.52 -12.28 -11.09
N ALA A 45 14.99 -13.50 -11.03
CA ALA A 45 13.62 -13.80 -11.41
C ALA A 45 12.58 -13.06 -10.57
N GLN A 46 12.79 -12.93 -9.25
CA GLN A 46 11.93 -12.10 -8.39
C GLN A 46 12.01 -10.63 -8.78
N LEU A 47 13.23 -10.11 -8.99
CA LEU A 47 13.44 -8.74 -9.41
C LEU A 47 12.71 -8.42 -10.73
N TYR A 48 12.79 -9.30 -11.74
CA TYR A 48 12.04 -9.12 -12.99
C TYR A 48 10.53 -9.03 -12.77
N ARG A 49 9.96 -9.78 -11.83
CA ARG A 49 8.53 -9.69 -11.48
C ARG A 49 8.18 -8.35 -10.83
N TYR A 50 9.07 -7.82 -9.99
CA TYR A 50 8.88 -6.54 -9.32
C TYR A 50 8.98 -5.36 -10.30
N LEU A 51 9.93 -5.43 -11.23
CA LEU A 51 10.13 -4.44 -12.30
C LEU A 51 9.07 -4.55 -13.42
N GLY A 52 8.15 -5.51 -13.36
CA GLY A 52 7.14 -5.72 -14.40
C GLY A 52 7.68 -6.24 -15.73
N LEU A 53 8.93 -6.71 -15.76
CA LEU A 53 9.64 -7.21 -16.94
C LEU A 53 9.31 -8.68 -17.26
N SER A 54 8.38 -9.30 -16.52
CA SER A 54 7.94 -10.68 -16.75
C SER A 54 6.42 -10.76 -16.83
N LYS A 55 5.90 -11.81 -17.49
CA LYS A 55 4.45 -12.07 -17.58
C LYS A 55 3.77 -12.17 -16.21
N ARG A 56 4.49 -12.68 -15.20
CA ARG A 56 4.01 -12.74 -13.81
C ARG A 56 4.42 -11.44 -13.09
N ARG A 57 3.45 -10.74 -12.49
CA ARG A 57 3.69 -9.50 -11.75
C ARG A 57 3.39 -9.72 -10.28
N ASN A 58 4.35 -9.41 -9.41
CA ASN A 58 4.20 -9.53 -7.96
C ASN A 58 4.64 -8.22 -7.30
N TYR A 59 4.17 -8.00 -6.07
CA TYR A 59 4.69 -6.95 -5.21
C TYR A 59 5.80 -7.51 -4.30
N PRO A 60 6.84 -6.71 -4.01
CA PRO A 60 7.81 -7.09 -2.99
C PRO A 60 7.15 -7.15 -1.60
N SER A 61 7.55 -8.14 -0.81
CA SER A 61 7.11 -8.25 0.58
C SER A 61 7.77 -7.19 1.46
N GLU A 62 7.25 -6.96 2.67
CA GLU A 62 7.79 -5.98 3.62
C GLU A 62 9.29 -6.19 3.88
N ARG A 63 9.74 -7.45 4.02
CA ARG A 63 11.17 -7.76 4.21
C ARG A 63 12.02 -7.40 3.00
N VAL A 64 11.49 -7.56 1.79
CA VAL A 64 12.19 -7.21 0.55
C VAL A 64 12.19 -5.70 0.37
N THR A 65 11.07 -5.03 0.65
CA THR A 65 10.94 -3.57 0.64
C THR A 65 11.88 -2.91 1.65
N ALA A 66 11.99 -3.45 2.87
CA ALA A 66 12.92 -2.96 3.89
C ALA A 66 14.38 -3.03 3.40
N ARG A 67 14.77 -4.12 2.74
CA ARG A 67 16.10 -4.27 2.14
C ARG A 67 16.33 -3.29 1.00
N ALA A 68 15.34 -3.10 0.12
CA ALA A 68 15.41 -2.13 -0.97
C ALA A 68 15.55 -0.69 -0.44
N LEU A 69 14.72 -0.32 0.54
CA LEU A 69 14.76 0.99 1.19
C LEU A 69 16.09 1.23 1.91
N ARG A 70 16.59 0.23 2.64
CA ARG A 70 17.89 0.29 3.31
C ARG A 70 19.02 0.49 2.31
N ALA A 71 19.05 -0.28 1.23
CA ALA A 71 20.06 -0.15 0.18
C ALA A 71 20.00 1.22 -0.51
N LEU A 72 18.79 1.71 -0.82
CA LEU A 72 18.61 3.04 -1.39
C LEU A 72 19.08 4.13 -0.43
N HIS A 73 18.72 4.05 0.85
CA HIS A 73 19.14 5.02 1.87
C HIS A 73 20.66 5.03 2.10
N TYR A 74 21.35 3.88 2.04
CA TYR A 74 22.81 3.87 2.13
C TYR A 74 23.51 4.52 0.93
N LYS A 75 22.97 4.35 -0.28
CA LYS A 75 23.57 4.90 -1.50
C LYS A 75 23.20 6.37 -1.71
N HIS A 76 21.94 6.72 -1.44
CA HIS A 76 21.36 8.04 -1.66
C HIS A 76 20.41 8.39 -0.50
N PRO A 77 20.93 8.81 0.66
CA PRO A 77 20.13 9.01 1.86
C PRO A 77 19.06 10.10 1.70
N GLY A 78 19.43 11.24 1.10
CA GLY A 78 18.50 12.35 0.89
C GLY A 78 17.32 11.96 -0.02
N GLU A 79 17.58 11.16 -1.05
CA GLU A 79 16.53 10.67 -1.94
C GLU A 79 15.59 9.68 -1.26
N ALA A 80 16.11 8.72 -0.51
CA ALA A 80 15.27 7.78 0.23
C ALA A 80 14.36 8.51 1.22
N ILE A 81 14.88 9.50 1.94
CA ILE A 81 14.09 10.33 2.87
C ILE A 81 13.03 11.13 2.11
N TYR A 82 13.42 11.77 1.00
CA TYR A 82 12.50 12.54 0.16
C TYR A 82 11.32 11.69 -0.33
N LEU A 83 11.58 10.48 -0.83
CA LEU A 83 10.52 9.57 -1.30
C LEU A 83 9.56 9.19 -0.16
N LEU A 84 10.08 8.91 1.03
CA LEU A 84 9.24 8.62 2.20
C LEU A 84 8.38 9.82 2.61
N GLN A 85 8.95 11.04 2.59
CA GLN A 85 8.21 12.28 2.86
C GLN A 85 7.11 12.50 1.84
N GLN A 86 7.40 12.33 0.54
CA GLN A 86 6.39 12.41 -0.51
C GLN A 86 5.24 11.42 -0.29
N GLN A 87 5.55 10.18 0.10
CA GLN A 87 4.53 9.18 0.37
C GLN A 87 3.70 9.52 1.62
N ALA A 88 4.32 10.04 2.68
CA ALA A 88 3.61 10.52 3.86
C ALA A 88 2.69 11.70 3.53
N SER A 89 3.16 12.68 2.75
CA SER A 89 2.34 13.81 2.31
C SER A 89 1.17 13.39 1.43
N ARG A 90 1.34 12.38 0.56
CA ARG A 90 0.22 11.81 -0.22
C ARG A 90 -0.84 11.21 0.69
N LEU A 91 -0.44 10.42 1.69
CA LEU A 91 -1.36 9.84 2.66
C LEU A 91 -2.10 10.93 3.46
N GLN A 92 -1.38 11.95 3.92
CA GLN A 92 -1.96 13.06 4.67
C GLN A 92 -3.04 13.81 3.86
N LYS A 93 -2.77 14.10 2.59
CA LYS A 93 -3.76 14.71 1.68
C LYS A 93 -5.01 13.85 1.49
N LEU A 94 -4.86 12.53 1.43
CA LEU A 94 -6.00 11.60 1.33
C LEU A 94 -6.83 11.59 2.62
N ILE A 95 -6.19 11.66 3.79
CA ILE A 95 -6.88 11.75 5.09
C ILE A 95 -7.67 13.07 5.17
N GLU A 96 -7.08 14.18 4.75
CA GLU A 96 -7.74 15.49 4.73
C GLU A 96 -8.95 15.51 3.79
N ALA A 97 -8.82 14.90 2.61
CA ALA A 97 -9.93 14.77 1.66
C ALA A 97 -11.08 13.92 2.23
N LEU A 98 -10.77 12.85 2.96
CA LEU A 98 -11.77 12.03 3.65
C LEU A 98 -12.48 12.79 4.77
N ALA A 99 -11.75 13.63 5.51
CA ALA A 99 -12.35 14.44 6.59
C ALA A 99 -13.30 15.52 6.07
N GLN A 100 -13.11 15.98 4.83
CA GLN A 100 -13.95 17.00 4.18
C GLN A 100 -15.11 16.41 3.36
N ALA A 101 -15.11 15.10 3.12
CA ALA A 101 -16.17 14.45 2.37
C ALA A 101 -17.48 14.48 3.19
N PRO A 102 -18.60 14.96 2.62
CA PRO A 102 -19.89 14.87 3.30
C PRO A 102 -20.18 13.40 3.60
N HIS A 103 -20.47 13.08 4.87
CA HIS A 103 -20.87 11.74 5.24
C HIS A 103 -22.06 11.32 4.37
N PRO A 104 -22.06 10.11 3.78
CA PRO A 104 -23.26 9.62 3.13
C PRO A 104 -24.37 9.57 4.19
N SER A 105 -25.40 10.38 4.00
CA SER A 105 -26.60 10.34 4.82
C SER A 105 -27.13 8.93 4.73
N ILE A 106 -27.00 8.17 5.81
CA ILE A 106 -27.69 6.90 5.93
C ILE A 106 -29.16 7.28 5.94
N SER A 107 -29.83 7.12 4.80
CA SER A 107 -31.27 7.06 4.72
C SER A 107 -31.69 5.85 5.55
N THR A 108 -31.92 6.05 6.85
CA THR A 108 -32.76 5.16 7.64
C THR A 108 -34.15 5.28 7.04
N GLY A 109 -34.42 4.43 6.05
CA GLY A 109 -35.74 4.29 5.47
C GLY A 109 -36.74 4.03 6.58
N GLU A 110 -37.61 5.00 6.80
CA GLU A 110 -38.87 4.82 7.50
C GLU A 110 -39.63 3.69 6.79
N ARG A 111 -39.57 2.47 7.32
CA ARG A 111 -40.66 1.51 7.11
C ARG A 111 -41.71 1.80 8.17
N GLY A 112 -42.53 2.79 7.85
CA GLY A 112 -43.78 3.04 8.53
C GLY A 112 -44.66 1.78 8.55
N ASN A 113 -45.16 1.52 9.75
CA ASN A 113 -46.53 1.09 10.03
C ASN A 113 -47.00 -0.27 9.47
N THR A 114 -46.80 -1.32 10.26
CA THR A 114 -47.71 -2.47 10.32
C THR A 114 -49.07 -2.03 10.86
N GLN A 115 -50.05 -1.79 9.99
CA GLN A 115 -51.47 -1.86 10.33
C GLN A 115 -52.23 -2.57 9.21
N GLY A 116 -52.88 -3.68 9.56
CA GLY A 116 -53.69 -4.47 8.63
C GLY A 116 -53.96 -5.90 9.11
N ILE A 117 -54.30 -6.09 10.38
CA ILE A 117 -55.01 -7.29 10.82
C ILE A 117 -56.47 -6.88 11.06
N PRO A 118 -57.43 -7.33 10.25
CA PRO A 118 -58.78 -7.52 10.70
C PRO A 118 -58.97 -9.00 11.06
N ASN A 119 -59.10 -9.26 12.37
CA ASN A 119 -59.69 -10.47 12.89
C ASN A 119 -61.15 -10.16 13.23
N SER A 120 -62.09 -10.74 12.48
CA SER A 120 -63.54 -10.80 12.73
C SER A 120 -64.07 -11.80 11.71
N GLY A 121 -64.75 -12.89 12.01
CA GLY A 121 -65.28 -13.41 13.26
C GLY A 121 -65.85 -14.81 12.94
N ASN A 122 -66.16 -15.53 14.00
CA ASN A 122 -66.66 -16.89 14.04
C ASN A 122 -68.14 -17.00 13.60
N ASP A 123 -68.57 -18.25 13.38
CA ASP A 123 -69.95 -18.78 13.44
C ASP A 123 -70.86 -18.64 12.20
N GLN A 124 -70.91 -19.68 11.36
CA GLN A 124 -71.95 -20.72 11.31
C GLN A 124 -71.72 -21.71 10.16
#